data_AF-A0A7D7R0V1-F1
#
_entry.id   AF-A0A7D7R0V1-F1
#
_cell.length_a   1.000
_cell.length_b   1.000
_cell.length_c   1.000
_cell.angle_alpha   90.00
_cell.angle_beta   90.00
_cell.angle_gamma   90.00
#
_symmetry.space_group_name_H-M   'P 1'
#
loop_
_entity.id
_entity.type
_entity.pdbx_description
1 polymer ?
#
loop_
_entity_poly.entity_id
_entity_poly.type
_entity_poly.pdbx_seq_one_letter_code
_entity_poly.pdbx_strand_id
1 'polypeptide(L)'
;MFDSLEQLMEEKAIVSKRSVAWKKISEREPLSEQFLADQARNVYWQEVSKHQQLSEGFIRQYSGFLYWDEVLIHQKLSERFIEEFSSSKKWQAQEHQLSAKQLKALNTHGRPFDEWEYWQLVSTKRLSPMFIEKHQALLDWQLLSDHQELPMSLIDRHADKVDWLAVTRGQKLTERFIEKHRGQVEWETLSFHQELSERFVNRHSEKMAAISAEQPRSEAFLYMHLEKMDPEAILACQNIGQAVEYESFKVYSIARNSRKKYIVEFFHYDEPETPRFLKLDDEGFYDLLEEYELQDRIEGDFPELLVIEEMRF
;
A
#
# COMPACT_ATOMS: atom_id res chain seq x y z
N MET A 1 -0.15 -14.83 30.32
CA MET A 1 1.30 -14.56 30.37
C MET A 1 1.83 -15.33 31.55
N PHE A 2 2.96 -16.01 31.39
CA PHE A 2 3.58 -16.82 32.44
C PHE A 2 4.59 -15.99 33.23
N ASP A 3 4.44 -15.96 34.55
CA ASP A 3 5.30 -15.19 35.44
C ASP A 3 6.38 -16.03 36.10
N SER A 4 6.17 -17.34 36.21
CA SER A 4 7.12 -18.28 36.79
C SER A 4 7.20 -19.60 36.01
N LEU A 5 8.31 -20.32 36.22
CA LEU A 5 8.50 -21.63 35.63
C LEU A 5 7.50 -22.65 36.20
N GLU A 6 7.18 -22.56 37.49
CA GLU A 6 6.24 -23.44 38.16
C GLU A 6 4.85 -23.33 37.54
N GLN A 7 4.37 -22.10 37.31
CA GLN A 7 3.07 -21.84 36.66
C GLN A 7 3.03 -22.43 35.24
N LEU A 8 4.09 -22.20 34.45
CA LEU A 8 4.17 -22.72 33.09
C LEU A 8 4.21 -24.25 33.05
N MET A 9 4.98 -24.86 33.95
CA MET A 9 5.10 -26.32 34.02
C MET A 9 3.78 -26.98 34.42
N GLU A 10 3.03 -26.38 35.34
CA GLU A 10 1.71 -26.86 35.74
C GLU A 10 0.72 -26.81 34.57
N GLU A 11 0.61 -25.66 33.90
CA GLU A 11 -0.34 -25.48 32.78
C GLU A 11 -0.02 -26.37 31.58
N LYS A 12 1.27 -26.62 31.31
CA LYS A 12 1.73 -27.45 30.19
C LYS A 12 1.98 -28.91 30.55
N ALA A 13 1.61 -29.33 31.76
CA ALA A 13 1.83 -30.68 32.30
C ALA A 13 3.28 -31.17 32.14
N ILE A 14 4.27 -30.29 32.36
CA ILE A 14 5.69 -30.61 32.27
C ILE A 14 6.15 -31.22 33.59
N VAL A 15 6.53 -32.50 33.53
CA VAL A 15 6.86 -33.32 34.72
C VAL A 15 8.21 -32.95 35.35
N SER A 16 9.14 -32.35 34.60
CA SER A 16 10.48 -32.01 35.10
C SER A 16 11.07 -30.75 34.48
N LYS A 17 11.86 -29.99 35.26
CA LYS A 17 12.63 -28.84 34.76
C LYS A 17 13.60 -29.22 33.62
N ARG A 18 14.06 -30.48 33.57
CA ARG A 18 14.96 -30.97 32.50
C ARG A 18 14.25 -31.24 31.18
N SER A 19 12.94 -31.50 31.19
CA SER A 19 12.14 -31.76 29.99
C SER A 19 11.57 -30.49 29.35
N VAL A 20 11.88 -29.32 29.91
CA VAL A 20 11.41 -28.03 29.40
C VAL A 20 12.02 -27.76 28.02
N ALA A 21 11.18 -27.67 26.99
CA ALA A 21 11.57 -27.34 25.63
C ALA A 21 11.78 -25.82 25.49
N TRP A 22 12.87 -25.31 26.06
CA TRP A 22 13.15 -23.87 26.19
C TRP A 22 13.01 -23.08 24.90
N LYS A 23 13.50 -23.60 23.77
CA LYS A 23 13.35 -22.93 22.47
C LYS A 23 11.89 -22.70 22.10
N LYS A 24 11.08 -23.77 22.17
CA LYS A 24 9.65 -23.74 21.83
C LYS A 24 8.87 -22.81 22.76
N ILE A 25 9.22 -22.81 24.04
CA ILE A 25 8.59 -21.95 25.04
C ILE A 25 8.92 -20.48 24.81
N SER A 26 10.19 -20.15 24.54
CA SER A 26 10.62 -18.79 24.21
C SER A 26 9.98 -18.24 22.93
N GLU A 27 9.68 -19.10 21.96
CA GLU A 27 9.03 -18.74 20.68
C GLU A 27 7.51 -18.54 20.83
N ARG A 28 6.82 -19.45 21.53
CA ARG A 28 5.36 -19.60 21.39
C ARG A 28 4.56 -19.18 22.60
N GLU A 29 5.15 -19.24 23.78
CA GLU A 29 4.42 -18.96 25.01
C GLU A 29 4.56 -17.48 25.37
N PRO A 30 3.50 -16.84 25.91
CA PRO A 30 3.59 -15.46 26.36
C PRO A 30 4.33 -15.40 27.69
N LEU A 31 5.61 -15.04 27.68
CA LEU A 31 6.46 -14.99 28.87
C LEU A 31 6.53 -13.56 29.41
N SER A 32 6.42 -13.38 30.72
CA SER A 32 6.63 -12.05 31.32
C SER A 32 8.12 -11.73 31.45
N GLU A 33 8.42 -10.44 31.56
CA GLU A 33 9.80 -9.98 31.77
C GLU A 33 10.42 -10.52 33.06
N GLN A 34 9.61 -10.74 34.10
CA GLN A 34 10.05 -11.38 35.34
C GLN A 34 10.46 -12.84 35.08
N PHE A 35 9.66 -13.60 34.35
CA PHE A 35 10.01 -14.96 33.94
C PHE A 35 11.33 -14.97 33.16
N LEU A 36 11.48 -14.05 32.19
CA LEU A 36 12.68 -13.95 31.35
C LEU A 36 13.93 -13.62 32.18
N ALA A 37 13.81 -12.74 33.18
CA ALA A 37 14.88 -12.41 34.11
C ALA A 37 15.28 -13.63 34.96
N ASP A 38 14.29 -14.31 35.56
CA ASP A 38 14.52 -15.48 36.42
C ASP A 38 15.12 -16.66 35.63
N GLN A 39 14.78 -16.77 34.34
CA GLN A 39 15.22 -17.85 33.45
C GLN A 39 16.25 -17.38 32.41
N ALA A 40 16.96 -16.28 32.67
CA ALA A 40 17.89 -15.64 31.72
C ALA A 40 18.96 -16.58 31.12
N ARG A 41 19.41 -17.60 31.88
CA ARG A 41 20.40 -18.59 31.41
C ARG A 41 19.81 -19.72 30.56
N ASN A 42 18.49 -19.88 30.56
CA ASN A 42 17.80 -21.00 29.93
C ASN A 42 17.05 -20.60 28.65
N VAL A 43 16.46 -19.40 28.64
CA VAL A 43 15.67 -18.91 27.50
C VAL A 43 16.52 -18.72 26.24
N TYR A 44 15.87 -18.81 25.09
CA TYR A 44 16.50 -18.56 23.80
C TYR A 44 16.33 -17.09 23.42
N TRP A 45 17.36 -16.28 23.68
CA TRP A 45 17.27 -14.83 23.50
C TRP A 45 16.95 -14.37 22.08
N GLN A 46 17.31 -15.15 21.07
CA GLN A 46 16.88 -14.90 19.69
C GLN A 46 15.35 -14.97 19.55
N GLU A 47 14.75 -16.06 20.03
CA GLU A 47 13.29 -16.24 20.02
C GLU A 47 12.60 -15.19 20.89
N VAL A 48 13.21 -14.84 22.03
CA VAL A 48 12.71 -13.79 22.92
C VAL A 48 12.69 -12.42 22.21
N SER A 49 13.78 -12.05 21.54
CA SER A 49 13.90 -10.76 20.83
C SER A 49 12.85 -10.61 19.73
N LYS A 50 12.55 -11.72 19.06
CA LYS A 50 11.64 -11.79 17.92
C LYS A 50 10.17 -11.87 18.29
N HIS A 51 9.83 -12.68 19.30
CA HIS A 51 8.45 -13.10 19.54
C HIS A 51 7.83 -12.51 20.81
N GLN A 52 8.64 -12.13 21.81
CA GLN A 52 8.12 -11.59 23.07
C GLN A 52 7.93 -10.07 22.96
N GLN A 53 6.96 -9.54 23.69
CA GLN A 53 6.74 -8.10 23.81
C GLN A 53 7.60 -7.57 24.96
N LEU A 54 8.63 -6.79 24.64
CA LEU A 54 9.61 -6.30 25.60
C LEU A 54 9.45 -4.79 25.79
N SER A 55 9.44 -4.35 27.04
CA SER A 55 9.52 -2.94 27.40
C SER A 55 10.91 -2.40 27.14
N GLU A 56 11.01 -1.11 26.83
CA GLU A 56 12.31 -0.48 26.69
C GLU A 56 13.16 -0.52 27.97
N GLY A 57 12.52 -0.59 29.15
CA GLY A 57 13.22 -0.73 30.44
C GLY A 57 13.96 -2.07 30.51
N PHE A 58 13.27 -3.13 30.14
CA PHE A 58 13.86 -4.46 30.03
C PHE A 58 14.95 -4.52 28.97
N ILE A 59 14.70 -3.97 27.77
CA ILE A 59 15.69 -3.94 26.69
C ILE A 59 16.96 -3.20 27.14
N ARG A 60 16.83 -2.07 27.88
CA ARG A 60 18.00 -1.36 28.42
C ARG A 60 18.86 -2.26 29.30
N GLN A 61 18.23 -3.03 30.19
CA GLN A 61 18.92 -3.91 31.12
C GLN A 61 19.51 -5.16 30.44
N TYR A 62 18.81 -5.71 29.44
CA TYR A 62 19.15 -6.99 28.81
C TYR A 62 19.66 -6.87 27.37
N SER A 63 19.99 -5.66 26.90
CA SER A 63 20.48 -5.40 25.54
C SER A 63 21.66 -6.28 25.12
N GLY A 64 22.57 -6.62 26.04
CA GLY A 64 23.70 -7.51 25.77
C GLY A 64 23.34 -9.00 25.59
N PHE A 65 22.07 -9.36 25.69
CA PHE A 65 21.54 -10.69 25.39
C PHE A 65 20.67 -10.70 24.13
N LEU A 66 20.06 -9.55 23.82
CA LEU A 66 19.07 -9.40 22.76
C LEU A 66 19.72 -9.15 21.40
N TYR A 67 18.97 -9.45 20.35
CA TYR A 67 19.37 -9.29 18.95
C TYR A 67 18.84 -7.94 18.47
N TRP A 68 19.73 -7.00 18.17
CA TRP A 68 19.39 -5.60 17.93
C TRP A 68 18.46 -5.41 16.73
N ASP A 69 18.66 -6.21 15.68
CA ASP A 69 17.88 -6.25 14.46
C ASP A 69 16.48 -6.80 14.73
N GLU A 70 16.38 -7.93 15.43
CA GLU A 70 15.10 -8.53 15.83
C GLU A 70 14.31 -7.58 16.76
N VAL A 71 15.00 -6.92 17.69
CA VAL A 71 14.40 -5.90 18.56
C VAL A 71 13.87 -4.72 17.73
N LEU A 72 14.68 -4.20 16.82
CA LEU A 72 14.26 -3.12 15.93
C LEU A 72 13.08 -3.55 15.08
N ILE A 73 13.06 -4.74 14.49
CA ILE A 73 11.99 -5.18 13.59
C ILE A 73 10.67 -5.35 14.37
N HIS A 74 10.71 -6.07 15.50
CA HIS A 74 9.50 -6.58 16.15
C HIS A 74 8.97 -5.72 17.30
N GLN A 75 9.80 -4.90 17.94
CA GLN A 75 9.37 -4.13 19.10
C GLN A 75 8.82 -2.75 18.73
N LYS A 76 7.92 -2.24 19.57
CA LYS A 76 7.43 -0.86 19.50
C LYS A 76 8.33 0.02 20.36
N LEU A 77 9.21 0.78 19.72
CA LEU A 77 10.23 1.60 20.37
C LEU A 77 9.90 3.09 20.20
N SER A 78 10.19 3.87 21.23
CA SER A 78 10.14 5.32 21.15
C SER A 78 11.35 5.88 20.40
N GLU A 79 11.17 7.03 19.79
CA GLU A 79 12.25 7.77 19.13
C GLU A 79 13.42 8.09 20.06
N ARG A 80 13.15 8.36 21.34
CA ARG A 80 14.21 8.58 22.35
C ARG A 80 15.05 7.33 22.57
N PHE A 81 14.41 6.17 22.61
CA PHE A 81 15.12 4.90 22.71
C PHE A 81 15.95 4.63 21.45
N ILE A 82 15.38 4.87 20.26
CA ILE A 82 16.10 4.71 19.00
C ILE A 82 17.35 5.58 18.97
N GLU A 83 17.25 6.86 19.38
CA GLU A 83 18.43 7.73 19.48
C GLU A 83 19.46 7.19 20.48
N GLU A 84 19.00 6.76 21.66
CA GLU A 84 19.87 6.22 22.70
C GLU A 84 20.62 4.97 22.23
N PHE A 85 19.96 4.10 21.44
CA PHE A 85 20.47 2.79 20.99
C PHE A 85 21.06 2.78 19.58
N SER A 86 21.31 3.95 19.00
CA SER A 86 21.91 4.13 17.66
C SER A 86 23.41 3.80 17.58
N SER A 87 24.02 3.29 18.65
CA SER A 87 25.46 3.01 18.72
C SER A 87 25.75 1.57 19.09
N SER A 88 26.78 0.98 18.47
CA SER A 88 27.24 -0.39 18.75
C SER A 88 27.55 -0.66 20.22
N LYS A 89 27.99 0.36 20.97
CA LYS A 89 28.26 0.23 22.42
C LYS A 89 27.05 -0.21 23.22
N LYS A 90 25.84 0.07 22.73
CA LYS A 90 24.57 -0.26 23.38
C LYS A 90 24.13 -1.71 23.16
N TRP A 91 24.73 -2.39 22.18
CA TRP A 91 24.38 -3.76 21.77
C TRP A 91 25.54 -4.74 21.97
N GLN A 92 26.48 -4.42 22.86
CA GLN A 92 27.60 -5.30 23.16
C GLN A 92 27.14 -6.54 23.90
N ALA A 93 27.44 -7.71 23.32
CA ALA A 93 27.06 -8.99 23.91
C ALA A 93 27.77 -9.24 25.25
N GLN A 94 27.01 -9.68 26.26
CA GLN A 94 27.56 -10.10 27.55
C GLN A 94 27.96 -11.57 27.52
N GLU A 95 28.91 -11.92 26.65
CA GLU A 95 29.28 -13.33 26.36
C GLU A 95 29.60 -14.16 27.61
N HIS A 96 30.25 -13.57 28.60
CA HIS A 96 30.61 -14.23 29.86
C HIS A 96 29.40 -14.63 30.73
N GLN A 97 28.22 -14.05 30.50
CA GLN A 97 26.99 -14.38 31.22
C GLN A 97 26.12 -15.39 30.48
N LEU A 98 26.39 -15.61 29.20
CA LEU A 98 25.67 -16.56 28.35
C LEU A 98 26.03 -18.00 28.71
N SER A 99 25.03 -18.90 28.64
CA SER A 99 25.32 -20.33 28.65
C SER A 99 26.02 -20.75 27.35
N ALA A 100 26.73 -21.88 27.35
CA ALA A 100 27.38 -22.40 26.14
C ALA A 100 26.42 -22.58 24.95
N LYS A 101 25.14 -22.89 25.22
CA LYS A 101 24.11 -22.99 24.17
C LYS A 101 23.74 -21.62 23.61
N GLN A 102 23.60 -20.61 24.48
CA GLN A 102 23.30 -19.25 24.08
C GLN A 102 24.45 -18.61 23.31
N LEU A 103 25.71 -18.83 23.75
CA LEU A 103 26.90 -18.36 23.03
C LEU A 103 27.00 -19.00 21.64
N LYS A 104 26.70 -20.30 21.52
CA LYS A 104 26.62 -20.96 20.20
C LYS A 104 25.54 -20.34 19.32
N ALA A 105 24.35 -20.07 19.87
CA ALA A 105 23.26 -19.44 19.13
C ALA A 105 23.66 -18.02 18.66
N LEU A 106 24.28 -17.22 19.54
CA LEU A 106 24.82 -15.90 19.21
C LEU A 106 25.84 -15.97 18.08
N ASN A 107 26.78 -16.91 18.12
CA ASN A 107 27.76 -17.07 17.04
C ASN A 107 27.16 -17.57 15.71
N THR A 108 25.97 -18.18 15.75
CA THR A 108 25.31 -18.74 14.57
C THR A 108 24.34 -17.76 13.93
N HIS A 109 23.62 -16.98 14.75
CA HIS A 109 22.52 -16.14 14.32
C HIS A 109 22.75 -14.65 14.60
N GLY A 110 23.65 -14.33 15.53
CA GLY A 110 23.96 -12.96 15.92
C GLY A 110 24.67 -12.23 14.79
N ARG A 111 24.27 -10.98 14.59
CA ARG A 111 24.90 -10.08 13.63
C ARG A 111 25.64 -8.99 14.37
N PRO A 112 26.85 -8.60 13.92
CA PRO A 112 27.49 -7.41 14.45
C PRO A 112 26.55 -6.22 14.23
N PHE A 113 26.56 -5.27 15.15
CA PHE A 113 25.82 -4.03 14.97
C PHE A 113 26.37 -3.29 13.74
N ASP A 114 25.49 -2.97 12.80
CA ASP A 114 25.78 -2.15 11.64
C ASP A 114 24.93 -0.89 11.71
N GLU A 115 25.59 0.27 11.72
CA GLU A 115 24.90 1.56 11.88
C GLU A 115 24.02 1.89 10.67
N TRP A 116 24.45 1.51 9.46
CA TRP A 116 23.67 1.75 8.26
C TRP A 116 22.39 0.90 8.26
N GLU A 117 22.51 -0.42 8.51
CA GLU A 117 21.36 -1.32 8.60
C GLU A 117 20.42 -0.93 9.75
N TYR A 118 20.97 -0.43 10.87
CA TYR A 118 20.19 0.12 11.97
C TYR A 118 19.27 1.26 11.49
N TRP A 119 19.82 2.26 10.80
CA TRP A 119 19.02 3.39 10.32
C TRP A 119 18.08 3.04 9.17
N GLN A 120 18.42 2.05 8.35
CA GLN A 120 17.50 1.47 7.36
C GLN A 120 16.26 0.85 8.03
N LEU A 121 16.47 0.01 9.05
CA LEU A 121 15.38 -0.56 9.85
C LEU A 121 14.57 0.51 10.58
N VAL A 122 15.22 1.54 11.13
CA VAL A 122 14.53 2.68 11.74
C VAL A 122 13.66 3.42 10.73
N SER A 123 14.08 3.53 9.47
CA SER A 123 13.32 4.24 8.42
C SER A 123 12.00 3.55 8.07
N THR A 124 11.86 2.26 8.38
CA THR A 124 10.58 1.51 8.25
C THR A 124 9.60 1.77 9.40
N LYS A 125 10.02 2.47 10.46
CA LYS A 125 9.17 2.78 11.61
C LYS A 125 8.29 3.99 11.33
N ARG A 126 7.23 4.12 12.13
CA ARG A 126 6.41 5.34 12.19
C ARG A 126 7.19 6.41 12.96
N LEU A 127 7.75 7.37 12.24
CA LEU A 127 8.56 8.45 12.79
C LEU A 127 7.78 9.77 12.74
N SER A 128 8.06 10.65 13.70
CA SER A 128 7.54 12.00 13.71
C SER A 128 8.29 12.87 12.71
N PRO A 129 7.64 13.91 12.14
CA PRO A 129 8.32 14.85 11.25
C PRO A 129 9.54 15.52 11.87
N MET A 130 9.52 15.77 13.18
CA MET A 130 10.64 16.36 13.92
C MET A 130 11.84 15.41 13.99
N PHE A 131 11.58 14.12 14.20
CA PHE A 131 12.63 13.10 14.20
C PHE A 131 13.24 12.94 12.81
N ILE A 132 12.41 12.90 11.77
CA ILE A 132 12.87 12.82 10.38
C ILE A 132 13.77 14.01 10.04
N GLU A 133 13.34 15.23 10.39
CA GLU A 133 14.15 16.44 10.18
C GLU A 133 15.50 16.39 10.90
N LYS A 134 15.50 15.92 12.15
CA LYS A 134 16.72 15.81 12.98
C LYS A 134 17.73 14.82 12.38
N HIS A 135 17.25 13.70 11.84
CA HIS A 135 18.08 12.58 11.35
C HIS A 135 18.03 12.37 9.84
N GLN A 136 17.65 13.41 9.08
CA GLN A 136 17.42 13.38 7.63
C GLN A 136 18.59 12.85 6.77
N ALA A 137 19.81 12.82 7.29
CA ALA A 137 21.00 12.33 6.59
C ALA A 137 21.27 10.84 6.83
N LEU A 138 20.63 10.25 7.84
CA LEU A 138 20.79 8.84 8.24
C LEU A 138 19.62 7.98 7.75
N LEU A 139 18.44 8.59 7.63
CA LEU A 139 17.22 7.90 7.22
C LEU A 139 17.17 7.66 5.70
N ASP A 140 16.57 6.55 5.33
CA ASP A 140 16.33 6.15 3.95
C ASP A 140 15.04 6.78 3.44
N TRP A 141 15.16 7.76 2.55
CA TRP A 141 14.02 8.52 2.06
C TRP A 141 13.08 7.73 1.15
N GLN A 142 13.55 6.64 0.53
CA GLN A 142 12.69 5.75 -0.23
C GLN A 142 11.77 4.99 0.73
N LEU A 143 12.35 4.37 1.76
CA LEU A 143 11.57 3.68 2.81
C LEU A 143 10.64 4.64 3.56
N LEU A 144 11.08 5.87 3.85
CA LEU A 144 10.20 6.89 4.45
C LEU A 144 9.02 7.23 3.53
N SER A 145 9.22 7.31 2.23
CA SER A 145 8.16 7.67 1.28
C SER A 145 7.11 6.55 1.13
N ASP A 146 7.55 5.29 1.20
CA ASP A 146 6.70 4.10 1.04
C ASP A 146 5.95 3.70 2.32
N HIS A 147 6.57 3.84 3.49
CA HIS A 147 6.07 3.19 4.72
C HIS A 147 5.34 4.11 5.70
N GLN A 148 5.29 5.42 5.46
CA GLN A 148 4.61 6.34 6.37
C GLN A 148 3.99 7.56 5.69
N GLU A 149 3.06 8.20 6.41
CA GLU A 149 2.43 9.44 5.97
C GLU A 149 3.39 10.61 6.21
N LEU A 150 3.90 11.19 5.12
CA LEU A 150 4.78 12.34 5.17
C LEU A 150 3.95 13.62 5.00
N PRO A 151 4.04 14.59 5.92
CA PRO A 151 3.39 15.88 5.72
C PRO A 151 3.91 16.56 4.45
N MET A 152 3.02 17.14 3.66
CA MET A 152 3.42 17.87 2.44
C MET A 152 4.51 18.92 2.69
N SER A 153 4.55 19.57 3.86
CA SER A 153 5.61 20.53 4.21
C SER A 153 6.99 19.88 4.37
N LEU A 154 7.04 18.62 4.84
CA LEU A 154 8.27 17.85 4.93
C LEU A 154 8.75 17.43 3.54
N ILE A 155 7.82 16.91 2.71
CA ILE A 155 8.08 16.57 1.30
C ILE A 155 8.61 17.80 0.56
N ASP A 156 8.00 18.98 0.78
CA ASP A 156 8.40 20.23 0.15
C ASP A 156 9.83 20.67 0.48
N ARG A 157 10.26 20.46 1.74
CA ARG A 157 11.62 20.83 2.19
C ARG A 157 12.69 19.86 1.73
N HIS A 158 12.32 18.60 1.47
CA HIS A 158 13.22 17.51 1.08
C HIS A 158 12.84 16.92 -0.28
N ALA A 159 12.37 17.78 -1.19
CA ALA A 159 11.88 17.42 -2.51
C ALA A 159 12.95 16.73 -3.38
N ASP A 160 14.23 16.91 -3.05
CA ASP A 160 15.37 16.27 -3.71
C ASP A 160 15.66 14.85 -3.19
N LYS A 161 15.07 14.45 -2.06
CA LYS A 161 15.37 13.16 -1.40
C LYS A 161 14.22 12.16 -1.47
N VAL A 162 12.98 12.63 -1.39
CA VAL A 162 11.79 11.77 -1.40
C VAL A 162 11.71 10.95 -2.70
N ASP A 163 11.16 9.74 -2.59
CA ASP A 163 10.76 8.98 -3.76
C ASP A 163 9.44 9.55 -4.29
N TRP A 164 9.49 10.22 -5.44
CA TRP A 164 8.32 10.86 -6.02
C TRP A 164 7.27 9.89 -6.54
N LEU A 165 7.65 8.68 -6.92
CA LEU A 165 6.69 7.66 -7.32
C LEU A 165 5.88 7.22 -6.09
N ALA A 166 6.57 6.90 -5.00
CA ALA A 166 5.96 6.57 -3.71
C ALA A 166 5.09 7.72 -3.18
N VAL A 167 5.61 8.95 -3.21
CA VAL A 167 4.88 10.15 -2.79
C VAL A 167 3.60 10.33 -3.59
N THR A 168 3.69 10.23 -4.92
CA THR A 168 2.54 10.47 -5.80
C THR A 168 1.46 9.41 -5.64
N ARG A 169 1.83 8.16 -5.36
CA ARG A 169 0.90 7.04 -5.30
C ARG A 169 0.33 6.79 -3.90
N GLY A 170 1.08 7.11 -2.86
CA GLY A 170 0.73 6.79 -1.47
C GLY A 170 0.31 7.97 -0.61
N GLN A 171 0.76 9.19 -0.91
CA GLN A 171 0.51 10.37 -0.05
C GLN A 171 -0.71 11.14 -0.53
N LYS A 172 -1.38 11.86 0.38
CA LYS A 172 -2.50 12.75 0.03
C LYS A 172 -1.98 14.11 -0.38
N LEU A 173 -2.00 14.40 -1.67
CA LEU A 173 -1.46 15.62 -2.26
C LEU A 173 -2.60 16.55 -2.69
N THR A 174 -2.41 17.85 -2.49
CA THR A 174 -3.33 18.85 -3.05
C THR A 174 -2.95 19.19 -4.48
N GLU A 175 -3.92 19.54 -5.33
CA GLU A 175 -3.67 20.00 -6.71
C GLU A 175 -2.62 21.11 -6.78
N ARG A 176 -2.62 22.05 -5.82
CA ARG A 176 -1.61 23.13 -5.74
C ARG A 176 -0.21 22.58 -5.47
N PHE A 177 -0.10 21.56 -4.64
CA PHE A 177 1.18 20.91 -4.35
C PHE A 177 1.70 20.17 -5.59
N ILE A 178 0.82 19.44 -6.28
CA ILE A 178 1.12 18.76 -7.54
C ILE A 178 1.60 19.76 -8.60
N GLU A 179 0.95 20.91 -8.75
CA GLU A 179 1.37 21.98 -9.69
C GLU A 179 2.73 22.58 -9.34
N LYS A 180 3.01 22.74 -8.04
CA LYS A 180 4.31 23.24 -7.55
C LYS A 180 5.44 22.28 -7.95
N HIS A 181 5.21 20.97 -7.81
CA HIS A 181 6.19 19.90 -8.08
C HIS A 181 5.92 19.15 -9.37
N ARG A 182 5.34 19.83 -10.37
CA ARG A 182 4.88 19.24 -11.63
C ARG A 182 5.94 18.49 -12.43
N GLY A 183 7.22 18.78 -12.19
CA GLY A 183 8.34 18.12 -12.87
C GLY A 183 8.84 16.86 -12.17
N GLN A 184 8.29 16.53 -11.00
CA GLN A 184 8.73 15.41 -10.17
C GLN A 184 7.64 14.37 -9.95
N VAL A 185 6.38 14.80 -9.85
CA VAL A 185 5.23 13.89 -9.70
C VAL A 185 5.06 12.96 -10.91
N GLU A 186 4.58 11.75 -10.63
CA GLU A 186 4.21 10.78 -11.67
C GLU A 186 2.82 11.10 -12.23
N TRP A 187 2.72 11.33 -13.55
CA TRP A 187 1.49 11.84 -14.17
C TRP A 187 0.59 10.76 -14.77
N GLU A 188 1.15 9.67 -15.27
CA GLU A 188 0.47 8.71 -16.13
C GLU A 188 -0.76 8.10 -15.46
N THR A 189 -0.66 7.79 -14.16
CA THR A 189 -1.74 7.19 -13.36
C THR A 189 -2.14 8.04 -12.15
N LEU A 190 -1.78 9.34 -12.13
CA LEU A 190 -2.01 10.24 -10.98
C LEU A 190 -3.46 10.20 -10.45
N SER A 191 -4.44 10.15 -11.35
CA SER A 191 -5.86 10.19 -11.00
C SER A 191 -6.38 8.93 -10.26
N PHE A 192 -5.63 7.82 -10.31
CA PHE A 192 -5.93 6.62 -9.52
C PHE A 192 -5.52 6.76 -8.06
N HIS A 193 -4.64 7.72 -7.75
CA HIS A 193 -4.04 7.86 -6.42
C HIS A 193 -4.49 9.14 -5.70
N GLN A 194 -4.94 10.15 -6.45
CA GLN A 194 -5.28 11.46 -5.91
C GLN A 194 -6.73 11.81 -6.16
N GLU A 195 -7.35 12.47 -5.18
CA GLU A 195 -8.65 13.13 -5.34
C GLU A 195 -8.45 14.42 -6.16
N LEU A 196 -8.79 14.36 -7.45
CA LEU A 196 -8.58 15.45 -8.39
C LEU A 196 -9.91 15.97 -8.93
N SER A 197 -10.03 17.29 -9.03
CA SER A 197 -11.16 17.91 -9.71
C SER A 197 -11.12 17.63 -11.22
N GLU A 198 -12.30 17.61 -11.84
CA GLU A 198 -12.41 17.50 -13.29
C GLU A 198 -11.65 18.60 -14.01
N ARG A 199 -11.66 19.82 -13.47
CA ARG A 199 -10.94 20.96 -14.05
C ARG A 199 -9.44 20.69 -14.09
N PHE A 200 -8.88 20.09 -13.05
CA PHE A 200 -7.48 19.74 -12.98
C PHE A 200 -7.13 18.67 -14.01
N VAL A 201 -7.89 17.57 -14.03
CA VAL A 201 -7.67 16.48 -14.98
C VAL A 201 -7.83 16.98 -16.41
N ASN A 202 -8.83 17.80 -16.71
CA ASN A 202 -9.01 18.42 -18.03
C ASN A 202 -7.80 19.25 -18.48
N ARG A 203 -7.13 19.96 -17.55
CA ARG A 203 -5.96 20.77 -17.87
C ARG A 203 -4.72 19.92 -18.19
N HIS A 204 -4.59 18.77 -17.54
CA HIS A 204 -3.37 17.94 -17.60
C HIS A 204 -3.59 16.57 -18.25
N SER A 205 -4.73 16.36 -18.91
CA SER A 205 -5.12 15.05 -19.45
C SER A 205 -4.11 14.50 -20.45
N GLU A 206 -3.40 15.36 -21.18
CA GLU A 206 -2.35 14.95 -22.13
C GLU A 206 -1.20 14.20 -21.46
N LYS A 207 -0.92 14.47 -20.19
CA LYS A 207 0.13 13.79 -19.41
C LYS A 207 -0.33 12.48 -18.78
N MET A 208 -1.63 12.22 -18.79
CA MET A 208 -2.22 11.02 -18.21
C MET A 208 -2.42 9.98 -19.29
N ALA A 209 -1.86 8.79 -19.10
CA ALA A 209 -2.09 7.65 -19.98
C ALA A 209 -3.50 7.08 -19.73
N ALA A 210 -3.89 7.01 -18.45
CA ALA A 210 -5.20 6.52 -18.02
C ALA A 210 -5.82 7.46 -16.99
N ILE A 211 -7.15 7.51 -16.96
CA ILE A 211 -7.93 8.33 -16.02
C ILE A 211 -8.84 7.42 -15.21
N SER A 212 -8.79 7.52 -13.88
CA SER A 212 -9.67 6.77 -12.99
C SER A 212 -11.12 7.24 -13.12
N ALA A 213 -12.01 6.27 -13.25
CA ALA A 213 -13.46 6.42 -13.18
C ALA A 213 -14.03 6.00 -11.81
N GLU A 214 -13.22 5.84 -10.77
CA GLU A 214 -13.72 5.46 -9.44
C GLU A 214 -14.35 6.64 -8.68
N GLN A 215 -13.83 7.85 -8.91
CA GLN A 215 -14.37 9.07 -8.32
C GLN A 215 -15.62 9.53 -9.10
N PRO A 216 -16.70 10.02 -8.46
CA PRO A 216 -17.86 10.53 -9.17
C PRO A 216 -17.50 11.65 -10.16
N ARG A 217 -17.91 11.50 -11.42
CA ARG A 217 -17.70 12.45 -12.51
C ARG A 217 -19.02 12.84 -13.16
N SER A 218 -19.02 13.97 -13.84
CA SER A 218 -20.09 14.40 -14.74
C SER A 218 -20.03 13.62 -16.05
N GLU A 219 -21.19 13.38 -16.68
CA GLU A 219 -21.24 12.73 -17.99
C GLU A 219 -20.42 13.46 -19.05
N ALA A 220 -20.40 14.81 -19.00
CA ALA A 220 -19.58 15.60 -19.91
C ALA A 220 -18.07 15.31 -19.75
N PHE A 221 -17.61 15.03 -18.53
CA PHE A 221 -16.22 14.64 -18.28
C PHE A 221 -15.94 13.22 -18.76
N LEU A 222 -16.85 12.28 -18.49
CA LEU A 222 -16.76 10.90 -19.00
C LEU A 222 -16.69 10.89 -20.53
N TYR A 223 -17.57 11.64 -21.20
CA TYR A 223 -17.58 11.80 -22.66
C TYR A 223 -16.21 12.24 -23.21
N MET A 224 -15.60 13.24 -22.55
CA MET A 224 -14.33 13.83 -22.97
C MET A 224 -13.16 12.86 -22.86
N HIS A 225 -13.16 12.02 -21.83
CA HIS A 225 -12.02 11.17 -21.48
C HIS A 225 -12.29 9.67 -21.62
N LEU A 226 -13.40 9.29 -22.26
CA LEU A 226 -13.86 7.91 -22.38
C LEU A 226 -12.76 6.95 -22.86
N GLU A 227 -11.95 7.38 -23.82
CA GLU A 227 -10.85 6.57 -24.35
C GLU A 227 -9.81 6.20 -23.30
N LYS A 228 -9.56 7.09 -22.33
CA LYS A 228 -8.57 6.90 -21.26
C LYS A 228 -9.11 6.20 -20.02
N MET A 229 -10.40 5.88 -20.00
CA MET A 229 -11.07 5.27 -18.87
C MET A 229 -11.41 3.81 -19.16
N ASP A 230 -11.34 2.99 -18.12
CA ASP A 230 -11.79 1.61 -18.18
C ASP A 230 -13.33 1.54 -18.17
N PRO A 231 -13.97 0.88 -19.17
CA PRO A 231 -15.43 0.77 -19.22
C PRO A 231 -16.03 0.09 -18.00
N GLU A 232 -15.39 -0.96 -17.47
CA GLU A 232 -15.90 -1.69 -16.31
C GLU A 232 -15.96 -0.79 -15.07
N ALA A 233 -14.89 -0.03 -14.82
CA ALA A 233 -14.87 0.98 -13.75
C ALA A 233 -15.96 2.06 -13.92
N ILE A 234 -16.22 2.53 -15.16
CA ILE A 234 -17.31 3.48 -15.41
C ILE A 234 -18.65 2.88 -14.99
N LEU A 235 -18.98 1.68 -15.48
CA LEU A 235 -20.26 1.03 -15.21
C LEU A 235 -20.46 0.69 -13.72
N ALA A 236 -19.37 0.38 -13.02
CA ALA A 236 -19.42 0.05 -11.60
C ALA A 236 -19.55 1.29 -10.68
N CYS A 237 -18.94 2.41 -11.05
CA CYS A 237 -18.76 3.56 -10.15
C CYS A 237 -19.51 4.83 -10.55
N GLN A 238 -19.89 4.98 -11.82
CA GLN A 238 -20.51 6.19 -12.33
C GLN A 238 -22.03 6.07 -12.44
N ASN A 239 -22.70 7.20 -12.28
CA ASN A 239 -24.12 7.31 -12.57
C ASN A 239 -24.28 7.83 -14.00
N ILE A 240 -24.49 6.91 -14.94
CA ILE A 240 -24.72 7.19 -16.36
C ILE A 240 -26.16 6.83 -16.74
N GLY A 241 -26.59 7.25 -17.94
CA GLY A 241 -27.96 7.06 -18.43
C GLY A 241 -28.47 5.60 -18.38
N GLN A 242 -29.79 5.44 -18.51
CA GLN A 242 -30.40 4.12 -18.56
C GLN A 242 -29.81 3.29 -19.70
N ALA A 243 -29.58 2.01 -19.41
CA ALA A 243 -29.08 1.09 -20.39
C ALA A 243 -30.21 0.53 -21.25
N VAL A 244 -29.93 0.36 -22.54
CA VAL A 244 -30.80 -0.36 -23.48
C VAL A 244 -30.23 -1.75 -23.69
N GLU A 245 -31.08 -2.77 -23.60
CA GLU A 245 -30.67 -4.17 -23.64
C GLU A 245 -31.21 -4.86 -24.90
N TYR A 246 -30.31 -5.48 -25.65
CA TYR A 246 -30.59 -6.31 -26.81
C TYR A 246 -30.27 -7.78 -26.50
N GLU A 247 -30.55 -8.69 -27.43
CA GLU A 247 -30.28 -10.12 -27.23
C GLU A 247 -28.79 -10.42 -27.05
N SER A 248 -27.91 -9.73 -27.78
CA SER A 248 -26.47 -10.01 -27.81
C SER A 248 -25.64 -9.11 -26.89
N PHE A 249 -26.13 -7.91 -26.56
CA PHE A 249 -25.38 -6.91 -25.82
C PHE A 249 -26.28 -5.88 -25.13
N LYS A 250 -25.67 -5.13 -24.23
CA LYS A 250 -26.27 -4.01 -23.52
C LYS A 250 -25.52 -2.72 -23.81
N VAL A 251 -26.26 -1.63 -24.01
CA VAL A 251 -25.70 -0.33 -24.41
C VAL A 251 -25.96 0.71 -23.33
N TYR A 252 -24.92 1.43 -22.97
CA TYR A 252 -24.97 2.57 -22.06
C TYR A 252 -24.56 3.83 -22.81
N SER A 253 -25.34 4.91 -22.67
CA SER A 253 -25.05 6.19 -23.32
C SER A 253 -24.45 7.20 -22.35
N ILE A 254 -23.46 7.94 -22.84
CA ILE A 254 -22.78 9.02 -22.12
C ILE A 254 -22.96 10.30 -22.93
N ALA A 255 -23.67 11.28 -22.36
CA ALA A 255 -24.05 12.47 -23.09
C ALA A 255 -23.13 13.67 -22.83
N ARG A 256 -22.89 14.45 -23.89
CA ARG A 256 -22.36 15.81 -23.79
C ARG A 256 -23.10 16.72 -24.78
N ASN A 257 -23.96 17.58 -24.24
CA ASN A 257 -24.88 18.40 -25.03
C ASN A 257 -25.74 17.51 -25.94
N SER A 258 -25.68 17.70 -27.27
CA SER A 258 -26.42 16.92 -28.27
C SER A 258 -25.66 15.70 -28.80
N ARG A 259 -24.44 15.43 -28.31
CA ARG A 259 -23.61 14.33 -28.78
C ARG A 259 -23.57 13.23 -27.73
N LYS A 260 -23.44 11.98 -28.17
CA LYS A 260 -23.29 10.85 -27.28
C LYS A 260 -22.05 10.03 -27.65
N LYS A 261 -21.66 9.21 -26.70
CA LYS A 261 -20.76 8.08 -26.88
C LYS A 261 -21.37 6.91 -26.16
N TYR A 262 -21.00 5.72 -26.59
CA TYR A 262 -21.65 4.50 -26.17
C TYR A 262 -20.61 3.55 -25.58
N ILE A 263 -20.98 2.90 -24.48
CA ILE A 263 -20.31 1.71 -23.98
C ILE A 263 -21.23 0.54 -24.28
N VAL A 264 -20.74 -0.41 -25.07
CA VAL A 264 -21.44 -1.66 -25.38
C VAL A 264 -20.81 -2.78 -24.56
N GLU A 265 -21.61 -3.50 -23.79
CA GLU A 265 -21.24 -4.68 -23.01
C GLU A 265 -21.83 -5.93 -23.68
N PHE A 266 -20.99 -6.80 -24.23
CA PHE A 266 -21.43 -8.03 -24.88
C PHE A 266 -21.68 -9.14 -23.86
N PHE A 267 -22.73 -9.93 -24.05
CA PHE A 267 -23.05 -11.05 -23.15
C PHE A 267 -22.24 -12.31 -23.45
N HIS A 268 -21.80 -12.49 -24.70
CA HIS A 268 -21.11 -13.70 -25.17
C HIS A 268 -19.71 -13.30 -25.65
N TYR A 269 -18.76 -13.20 -24.71
CA TYR A 269 -17.38 -12.76 -24.96
C TYR A 269 -16.36 -13.90 -24.78
N ASP A 270 -16.83 -15.15 -24.69
CA ASP A 270 -15.97 -16.34 -24.62
C ASP A 270 -15.31 -16.68 -25.98
N GLU A 271 -15.75 -16.03 -27.06
CA GLU A 271 -15.15 -16.14 -28.38
C GLU A 271 -13.89 -15.25 -28.49
N PRO A 272 -12.77 -15.74 -29.05
CA PRO A 272 -11.49 -15.02 -29.05
C PRO A 272 -11.51 -13.64 -29.75
N GLU A 273 -12.51 -13.39 -30.60
CA GLU A 273 -12.60 -12.20 -31.44
C GLU A 273 -13.56 -11.13 -30.89
N THR A 274 -14.36 -11.43 -29.86
CA THR A 274 -15.38 -10.51 -29.35
C THR A 274 -14.91 -9.86 -28.04
N PRO A 275 -14.58 -8.55 -28.03
CA PRO A 275 -14.22 -7.87 -26.78
C PRO A 275 -15.43 -7.77 -25.85
N ARG A 276 -15.22 -7.93 -24.54
CA ARG A 276 -16.29 -7.76 -23.53
C ARG A 276 -16.95 -6.37 -23.61
N PHE A 277 -16.15 -5.33 -23.86
CA PHE A 277 -16.60 -3.95 -23.97
C PHE A 277 -16.13 -3.29 -25.26
N LEU A 278 -17.01 -2.51 -25.90
CA LEU A 278 -16.66 -1.55 -26.95
C LEU A 278 -17.03 -0.13 -26.54
N LYS A 279 -16.16 0.82 -26.86
CA LYS A 279 -16.40 2.26 -26.75
C LYS A 279 -16.58 2.82 -28.14
N LEU A 280 -17.72 3.44 -28.41
CA LEU A 280 -18.10 3.89 -29.76
C LEU A 280 -18.60 5.35 -29.73
N ASP A 281 -18.35 6.07 -30.80
CA ASP A 281 -19.05 7.31 -31.11
C ASP A 281 -20.34 7.01 -31.87
N ASP A 282 -21.04 8.06 -32.31
CA ASP A 282 -22.33 7.93 -32.98
C ASP A 282 -22.21 7.11 -34.28
N GLU A 283 -21.16 7.30 -35.09
CA GLU A 283 -20.95 6.56 -36.35
C GLU A 283 -20.60 5.10 -36.10
N GLY A 284 -19.64 4.82 -35.22
CA GLY A 284 -19.25 3.44 -34.91
C GLY A 284 -20.38 2.65 -34.25
N PHE A 285 -21.24 3.31 -33.47
CA PHE A 285 -22.40 2.65 -32.89
C PHE A 285 -23.50 2.40 -33.93
N TYR A 286 -23.71 3.31 -34.90
CA TYR A 286 -24.60 3.06 -36.03
C TYR A 286 -24.15 1.83 -36.85
N ASP A 287 -22.85 1.73 -37.17
CA ASP A 287 -22.29 0.59 -37.89
C ASP A 287 -22.54 -0.74 -37.16
N LEU A 288 -22.38 -0.74 -35.83
CA LEU A 288 -22.68 -1.91 -35.00
C LEU A 288 -24.16 -2.29 -35.07
N LEU A 289 -25.08 -1.32 -35.01
CA LEU A 289 -26.51 -1.62 -35.13
C LEU A 289 -26.87 -2.15 -36.52
N GLU A 290 -26.19 -1.69 -37.57
CA GLU A 290 -26.36 -2.22 -38.93
C GLU A 290 -25.86 -3.67 -39.06
N GLU A 291 -24.71 -3.99 -38.46
CA GLU A 291 -24.16 -5.36 -38.44
C GLU A 291 -25.08 -6.37 -37.75
N TYR A 292 -25.80 -5.94 -36.71
CA TYR A 292 -26.75 -6.78 -35.96
C TYR A 292 -28.20 -6.69 -36.49
N GLU A 293 -28.44 -6.03 -37.62
CA GLU A 293 -29.77 -5.86 -38.23
C GLU A 293 -30.78 -5.18 -37.29
N LEU A 294 -30.33 -4.20 -36.50
CA LEU A 294 -31.11 -3.47 -35.49
C LEU A 294 -31.54 -2.06 -35.93
N GLN A 295 -31.46 -1.71 -37.22
CA GLN A 295 -31.76 -0.37 -37.72
C GLN A 295 -33.21 0.06 -37.40
N ASP A 296 -34.16 -0.87 -37.46
CA ASP A 296 -35.58 -0.64 -37.13
C ASP A 296 -35.80 -0.21 -35.66
N ARG A 297 -34.79 -0.38 -34.79
CA ARG A 297 -34.84 0.03 -33.37
C ARG A 297 -34.34 1.46 -33.13
N ILE A 298 -33.62 2.06 -34.09
CA ILE A 298 -32.94 3.34 -33.93
C ILE A 298 -33.91 4.46 -33.56
N GLU A 299 -35.05 4.58 -34.26
CA GLU A 299 -36.03 5.65 -34.01
C GLU A 299 -36.57 5.62 -32.56
N GLY A 300 -36.71 4.44 -31.98
CA GLY A 300 -37.23 4.25 -30.62
C GLY A 300 -36.18 4.40 -29.52
N ASP A 301 -35.02 3.76 -29.71
CA ASP A 301 -34.01 3.61 -28.66
C ASP A 301 -32.94 4.72 -28.70
N PHE A 302 -32.56 5.16 -29.91
CA PHE A 302 -31.46 6.11 -30.15
C PHE A 302 -31.79 7.10 -31.29
N PRO A 303 -32.86 7.91 -31.15
CA PRO A 303 -33.33 8.79 -32.22
C PRO A 303 -32.29 9.81 -32.69
N GLU A 304 -31.29 10.12 -31.86
CA GLU A 304 -30.16 10.97 -32.27
C GLU A 304 -29.34 10.42 -33.45
N LEU A 305 -29.34 9.10 -33.68
CA LEU A 305 -28.57 8.46 -34.74
C LEU A 305 -29.24 8.55 -36.12
N LEU A 306 -30.51 8.95 -36.20
CA LEU A 306 -31.24 9.13 -37.47
C LEU A 306 -30.54 10.14 -38.40
N VAL A 307 -29.83 11.13 -37.83
CA VAL A 307 -29.06 12.09 -38.62
C VAL A 307 -27.94 11.42 -39.42
N ILE A 308 -27.38 10.31 -38.91
CA ILE A 308 -26.34 9.56 -39.61
C ILE A 308 -26.93 8.79 -40.79
N GLU A 309 -28.12 8.19 -40.59
CA GLU A 309 -28.88 7.55 -41.66
C GLU A 309 -29.18 8.54 -42.79
N GLU A 310 -29.67 9.74 -42.46
CA GLU A 310 -29.95 10.81 -43.43
C GLU A 310 -28.70 11.34 -44.15
N MET A 311 -27.51 11.20 -43.58
CA MET A 311 -26.24 11.62 -44.21
C MET A 311 -25.65 10.56 -45.14
N ARG A 312 -25.99 9.28 -44.93
CA ARG A 312 -25.45 8.14 -45.70
C ARG A 312 -26.29 7.80 -46.95
N PHE A 313 -27.56 8.20 -46.98
CA PHE A 313 -28.51 7.97 -48.08
C PHE A 313 -28.98 9.27 -48.75
#